data_AF-A0A6I2U978-F1
#
_entry.id   AF-A0A6I2U978-F1
#
_cell.length_a   1.000
_cell.length_b   1.000
_cell.length_c   1.000
_cell.angle_alpha   90.00
_cell.angle_beta   90.00
_cell.angle_gamma   90.00
#
_symmetry.space_group_name_H-M   'P 1'
#
loop_
_entity.id
_entity.type
_entity.pdbx_description
1 polymer ?
#
loop_
_entity_poly.entity_id
_entity_poly.type
_entity_poly.pdbx_seq_one_letter_code
_entity_poly.pdbx_strand_id
1 'polypeptide(L)'
;MVNVHLARNYAMVRKGAEDIVNGKILEYEAKTIFQDGWREGYKQGLAEIREEIREEIITAMLCEGINIDRVAQIVKMPVEQVMAIGKKVAVL
;
A
#
# COMPACT_ATOMS: atom_id res chain seq x y z
N MET A 1 61.51 15.75 7.92
CA MET A 1 60.72 15.18 6.81
C MET A 1 59.71 14.19 7.38
N VAL A 2 58.67 14.70 8.03
CA VAL A 2 57.57 13.90 8.57
C VAL A 2 56.34 14.62 8.07
N ASN A 3 55.53 14.01 7.19
CA ASN A 3 54.09 14.32 7.07
C ASN A 3 53.40 13.67 5.86
N VAL A 4 54.08 13.39 4.75
CA VAL A 4 53.38 13.03 3.49
C VAL A 4 52.71 11.64 3.55
N HIS A 5 53.40 10.64 4.09
CA HIS A 5 52.85 9.28 4.20
C HIS A 5 51.72 9.18 5.24
N LEU A 6 51.84 9.90 6.36
CA LEU A 6 50.79 9.97 7.40
C LEU A 6 49.54 10.69 6.90
N ALA A 7 49.70 11.82 6.21
CA ALA A 7 48.59 12.56 5.62
C ALA A 7 47.86 11.75 4.54
N ARG A 8 48.61 11.00 3.69
CA ARG A 8 48.04 10.09 2.69
C ARG A 8 47.22 8.97 3.33
N ASN A 9 47.71 8.39 4.43
CA ASN A 9 46.99 7.35 5.16
C ASN A 9 45.72 7.89 5.82
N TYR A 10 45.76 9.09 6.41
CA TYR A 10 44.58 9.75 6.98
C TYR A 10 43.48 10.01 5.93
N ALA A 11 43.87 10.51 4.75
CA ALA A 11 42.93 10.74 3.65
C ALA A 11 42.28 9.44 3.17
N MET A 12 43.04 8.35 3.11
CA MET A 12 42.54 7.03 2.72
C MET A 12 41.56 6.45 3.75
N VAL A 13 41.86 6.58 5.05
CA VAL A 13 40.96 6.14 6.14
C VAL A 13 39.68 6.96 6.16
N ARG A 14 39.77 8.28 5.98
CA ARG A 14 38.60 9.17 5.89
C ARG A 14 37.69 8.78 4.74
N LYS A 15 38.27 8.58 3.55
CA LYS A 15 37.51 8.16 2.37
C LYS A 15 36.82 6.81 2.59
N GLY A 16 37.52 5.82 3.16
CA GLY A 16 36.91 4.53 3.50
C GLY A 16 35.76 4.64 4.50
N ALA A 17 35.87 5.51 5.50
CA ALA A 17 34.78 5.77 6.44
C ALA A 17 33.57 6.45 5.77
N GLU A 18 33.81 7.44 4.91
CA GLU A 18 32.76 8.12 4.14
C GLU A 18 32.04 7.15 3.18
N ASP A 19 32.78 6.31 2.46
CA ASP A 19 32.21 5.30 1.56
C ASP A 19 31.37 4.26 2.32
N ILE A 20 31.83 3.79 3.50
CA ILE A 20 31.08 2.85 4.36
C ILE A 20 29.81 3.50 4.91
N VAL A 21 29.89 4.75 5.36
CA VAL A 21 28.72 5.48 5.91
C VAL A 21 27.70 5.73 4.81
N ASN A 22 28.14 6.15 3.61
CA ASN A 22 27.26 6.36 2.47
C ASN A 22 26.60 5.05 2.01
N GLY A 23 27.34 3.94 1.98
CA GLY A 23 26.77 2.62 1.68
C GLY A 23 25.68 2.21 2.66
N LYS A 24 25.90 2.42 3.97
CA LYS A 24 24.89 2.13 5.02
C LYS A 24 23.66 3.04 4.94
N ILE A 25 23.85 4.32 4.65
CA ILE A 25 22.73 5.28 4.46
C ILE A 25 21.88 4.81 3.29
N LEU A 26 22.51 4.46 2.16
CA LEU A 26 21.81 3.99 0.98
C LEU A 26 21.04 2.68 1.23
N GLU A 27 21.63 1.72 1.94
CA GLU A 27 20.94 0.48 2.34
C GLU A 27 19.73 0.77 3.25
N TYR A 28 19.86 1.72 4.18
CA TYR A 28 18.76 2.09 5.07
C TYR A 28 17.62 2.80 4.31
N GLU A 29 17.96 3.71 3.40
CA GLU A 29 16.98 4.39 2.54
C GLU A 29 16.28 3.40 1.62
N ALA A 30 17.02 2.49 0.98
CA ALA A 30 16.45 1.44 0.13
C ALA A 30 15.51 0.52 0.93
N LYS A 31 15.91 0.12 2.14
CA LYS A 31 15.05 -0.66 3.05
C LYS A 31 13.78 0.10 3.43
N THR A 32 13.91 1.39 3.71
CA THR A 32 12.76 2.25 4.07
C THR A 32 11.78 2.35 2.90
N ILE A 33 12.28 2.66 1.69
CA ILE A 33 11.47 2.73 0.47
C ILE A 33 10.74 1.41 0.21
N PHE A 34 11.44 0.28 0.33
CA PHE A 34 10.82 -1.04 0.16
C PHE A 34 9.71 -1.30 1.18
N GLN A 35 9.94 -0.97 2.45
CA GLN A 35 8.96 -1.16 3.51
C GLN A 35 7.73 -0.28 3.34
N ASP A 36 7.92 0.97 2.93
CA ASP A 36 6.81 1.89 2.68
C ASP A 36 6.02 1.46 1.44
N GLY A 37 6.69 1.11 0.34
CA GLY A 37 6.04 0.58 -0.86
C GLY A 37 5.23 -0.69 -0.58
N TRP A 38 5.77 -1.63 0.21
CA TRP A 38 5.02 -2.82 0.61
C TRP A 38 3.80 -2.47 1.49
N ARG A 39 3.96 -1.57 2.46
CA ARG A 39 2.87 -1.15 3.35
C ARG A 39 1.74 -0.46 2.57
N GLU A 40 2.09 0.40 1.62
CA GLU A 40 1.12 1.07 0.74
C GLU A 40 0.40 0.07 -0.16
N GLY A 41 1.13 -0.79 -0.86
CA GLY A 41 0.54 -1.81 -1.72
C GLY A 41 -0.36 -2.79 -0.95
N TYR A 42 0.04 -3.20 0.25
CA TYR A 42 -0.80 -4.06 1.10
C TYR A 42 -2.09 -3.34 1.54
N LYS A 43 -2.01 -2.07 1.92
CA LYS A 43 -3.20 -1.28 2.29
C LYS A 43 -4.14 -1.07 1.11
N GLN A 44 -3.61 -0.77 -0.07
CA GLN A 44 -4.38 -0.62 -1.30
C GLN A 44 -5.08 -1.92 -1.68
N GLY A 45 -4.35 -3.03 -1.71
CA GLY A 45 -4.93 -4.35 -2.01
C GLY A 45 -6.03 -4.75 -1.01
N LEU A 46 -5.85 -4.49 0.29
CA LEU A 46 -6.91 -4.72 1.27
C LEU A 46 -8.14 -3.84 1.07
N ALA A 47 -7.96 -2.61 0.59
CA ALA A 47 -9.07 -1.71 0.30
C ALA A 47 -9.85 -2.18 -0.95
N GLU A 48 -9.14 -2.56 -2.01
CA GLU A 48 -9.72 -3.10 -3.24
C GLU A 48 -10.53 -4.37 -2.96
N ILE A 49 -9.94 -5.36 -2.26
CA ILE A 49 -10.64 -6.60 -1.89
C ILE A 49 -11.90 -6.32 -1.06
N ARG A 50 -11.86 -5.33 -0.16
CA ARG A 50 -13.04 -4.98 0.67
C ARG A 50 -14.17 -4.40 -0.17
N GLU A 51 -13.88 -3.64 -1.22
CA GLU A 51 -14.90 -3.11 -2.12
C GLU A 51 -15.45 -4.22 -3.02
N GLU A 52 -14.59 -5.08 -3.58
CA GLU A 52 -15.01 -6.23 -4.40
C GLU A 52 -15.95 -7.17 -3.63
N ILE A 53 -15.57 -7.59 -2.42
CA ILE A 53 -16.40 -8.44 -1.56
C ILE A 53 -17.73 -7.75 -1.22
N ARG A 54 -17.73 -6.41 -1.04
CA ARG A 54 -18.95 -5.67 -0.73
C ARG A 54 -19.91 -5.67 -1.93
N GLU A 55 -19.40 -5.45 -3.15
CA GLU A 55 -20.20 -5.55 -4.38
C GLU A 55 -20.76 -6.97 -4.57
N GLU A 56 -19.95 -8.01 -4.34
CA GLU A 56 -20.37 -9.41 -4.44
C GLU A 56 -21.49 -9.75 -3.43
N ILE A 57 -21.35 -9.34 -2.16
CA ILE A 57 -22.36 -9.58 -1.13
C ILE A 57 -23.67 -8.86 -1.48
N ILE A 58 -23.61 -7.60 -1.93
CA ILE A 58 -24.80 -6.86 -2.36
C ILE A 58 -25.48 -7.59 -3.52
N THR A 59 -24.72 -8.03 -4.50
CA THR A 59 -25.23 -8.76 -5.66
C THR A 59 -25.91 -10.06 -5.22
N ALA A 60 -25.29 -10.84 -4.33
CA ALA A 60 -25.87 -12.06 -3.80
C ALA A 60 -27.18 -11.79 -3.06
N MET A 61 -27.23 -10.77 -2.20
CA MET A 61 -28.46 -10.38 -1.48
C MET A 61 -29.59 -9.97 -2.44
N LEU A 62 -29.28 -9.24 -3.50
CA LEU A 62 -30.26 -8.86 -4.53
C LEU A 62 -30.75 -10.06 -5.33
N CYS A 63 -29.85 -10.99 -5.69
CA CYS A 63 -30.21 -12.25 -6.36
C CYS A 63 -31.11 -13.14 -5.49
N GLU A 64 -30.92 -13.13 -4.15
CA GLU A 64 -31.79 -13.84 -3.20
C GLU A 64 -33.17 -13.17 -3.03
N GLY A 65 -33.42 -12.04 -3.68
CA GLY A 65 -34.70 -11.33 -3.62
C GLY A 65 -34.90 -10.53 -2.35
N ILE A 66 -33.82 -10.22 -1.61
CA ILE A 66 -33.87 -9.34 -0.44
C ILE A 66 -34.25 -7.92 -0.90
N ASN A 67 -35.19 -7.28 -0.18
CA ASN A 67 -35.60 -5.91 -0.49
C ASN A 67 -34.41 -4.93 -0.46
N ILE A 68 -34.32 -4.07 -1.47
CA ILE A 68 -33.24 -3.08 -1.64
C ILE A 68 -33.05 -2.19 -0.40
N ASP A 69 -34.15 -1.75 0.25
CA ASP A 69 -34.09 -0.93 1.47
C ASP A 69 -33.46 -1.71 2.62
N ARG A 70 -33.70 -3.02 2.69
CA ARG A 70 -33.12 -3.89 3.71
C ARG A 70 -31.64 -4.14 3.45
N VAL A 71 -31.24 -4.33 2.19
CA VAL A 71 -29.82 -4.45 1.79
C VAL A 71 -29.06 -3.16 2.12
N ALA A 72 -29.64 -2.00 1.79
CA ALA A 72 -29.07 -0.69 2.12
C ALA A 72 -28.84 -0.51 3.63
N GLN A 73 -29.79 -0.94 4.46
CA GLN A 73 -29.64 -0.93 5.93
C GLN A 73 -28.53 -1.87 6.42
N ILE A 74 -28.46 -3.10 5.90
CA ILE A 74 -27.47 -4.12 6.32
C ILE A 74 -26.06 -3.65 5.98
N VAL A 75 -25.87 -3.17 4.75
CA VAL A 75 -24.56 -2.77 4.22
C VAL A 75 -24.21 -1.33 4.62
N LYS A 76 -25.15 -0.59 5.22
CA LYS A 76 -25.01 0.82 5.64
C LYS A 76 -24.59 1.73 4.49
N MET A 77 -25.21 1.52 3.33
CA MET A 77 -25.03 2.31 2.12
C MET A 77 -26.36 2.90 1.69
N PRO A 78 -26.37 4.07 1.03
CA PRO A 78 -27.61 4.64 0.52
C PRO A 78 -28.18 3.78 -0.60
N VAL A 79 -29.52 3.83 -0.74
CA VAL A 79 -30.27 3.01 -1.69
C VAL A 79 -29.82 3.27 -3.13
N GLU A 80 -29.44 4.50 -3.49
CA GLU A 80 -28.97 4.80 -4.85
C GLU A 80 -27.69 4.04 -5.21
N GLN A 81 -26.78 3.83 -4.25
CA GLN A 81 -25.53 3.10 -4.48
C GLN A 81 -25.81 1.60 -4.64
N VAL A 82 -26.70 1.03 -3.83
CA VAL A 82 -27.12 -0.38 -3.96
C VAL A 82 -27.78 -0.62 -5.33
N MET A 83 -28.63 0.30 -5.79
CA MET A 83 -29.22 0.22 -7.13
C MET A 83 -28.19 0.35 -8.26
N ALA A 84 -27.20 1.22 -8.11
CA ALA A 84 -26.13 1.36 -9.11
C ALA A 84 -25.33 0.06 -9.27
N ILE A 85 -25.05 -0.63 -8.16
CA ILE A 85 -24.38 -1.94 -8.17
C ILE A 85 -25.28 -2.99 -8.83
N GLY A 86 -26.57 -3.05 -8.48
CA GLY A 86 -27.51 -3.98 -9.11
C GLY A 86 -27.62 -3.80 -10.64
N LYS A 87 -27.68 -2.54 -11.11
CA LYS A 87 -27.68 -2.21 -12.55
C LYS A 87 -26.38 -2.59 -13.25
N LYS A 88 -25.23 -2.39 -12.59
CA LYS A 88 -23.90 -2.77 -13.10
C LYS A 88 -23.80 -4.28 -13.35
N VAL A 89 -24.45 -5.08 -12.50
CA VAL A 89 -24.40 -6.56 -12.57
C VAL A 89 -25.63 -7.15 -13.29
N ALA A 90 -26.53 -6.32 -13.83
CA ALA A 90 -27.75 -6.72 -14.54
C ALA A 90 -28.70 -7.62 -13.71
N VAL A 91 -28.69 -7.47 -12.39
CA VAL A 91 -29.59 -8.16 -11.45
C VAL A 91 -30.86 -7.33 -11.17
N LEU A 92 -30.80 -6.03 -11.46
CA LEU A 92 -31.90 -5.04 -11.38
C LEU A 92 -31.92 -4.18 -12.65
#